data_AF-A0A7W6L1U1-F1
#
_entry.id   AF-A0A7W6L1U1-F1
#
_cell.length_a   1.000
_cell.length_b   1.000
_cell.length_c   1.000
_cell.angle_alpha   90.00
_cell.angle_beta   90.00
_cell.angle_gamma   90.00
#
_symmetry.space_group_name_H-M   'P 1'
#
loop_
_entity.id
_entity.type
_entity.pdbx_description
1 polymer ?
#
loop_
_entity_poly.entity_id
_entity_poly.type
_entity_poly.pdbx_seq_one_letter_code
_entity_poly.pdbx_strand_id
1 'polypeptide(L)'
;MEVLVNRADFFSEKFYGSGLSKLVIVLMCRLPELDFKKRVRFSKKNLELYSDVMLSYEVMVQSSMRDRILYVADQINIQISDVINNKKIHEFEGVIFLNDLKEWLDKTVVEYDGHTSGAWQY
;
A
#
# COMPACT_ATOMS: atom_id res chain seq x y z
N MET A 1 17.34 22.96 2.65
CA MET A 1 16.06 22.81 3.38
C MET A 1 15.57 21.41 3.05
N GLU A 2 16.16 20.41 3.70
CA GLU A 2 15.78 19.01 3.55
C GLU A 2 14.52 18.79 4.36
N VAL A 3 13.37 18.81 3.69
CA VAL A 3 12.16 18.22 4.25
C VAL A 3 12.19 16.75 3.82
N LEU A 4 13.04 15.95 4.47
CA LEU A 4 12.80 14.52 4.57
C LEU A 4 11.60 14.39 5.53
N VAL A 5 10.38 14.60 5.02
CA VAL A 5 9.18 14.16 5.75
C VAL A 5 9.38 12.66 5.90
N ASN A 6 9.61 12.21 7.12
CA ASN A 6 9.52 10.81 7.45
C ASN A 6 8.06 10.41 7.18
N ARG A 7 7.76 9.94 5.96
CA ARG A 7 6.37 9.66 5.51
C ARG A 7 5.69 8.55 6.33
N ALA A 8 6.41 7.91 7.24
CA ALA A 8 5.85 7.06 8.29
C ALA A 8 4.83 7.81 9.17
N ASP A 9 4.99 9.13 9.32
CA ASP A 9 4.24 9.89 10.32
C ASP A 9 2.77 10.20 9.91
N PHE A 10 2.46 10.19 8.61
CA PHE A 10 1.13 10.57 8.09
C PHE A 10 -0.02 9.74 8.68
N PHE A 11 0.18 8.43 8.81
CA PHE A 11 -0.85 7.55 9.37
C PHE A 11 -0.74 7.43 10.90
N SER A 12 0.44 7.66 11.50
CA SER A 12 0.61 7.51 12.95
C SER A 12 -0.07 8.62 13.75
N GLU A 13 -0.29 9.79 13.14
CA GLU A 13 -1.00 10.92 13.77
C GLU A 13 -2.52 10.78 13.70
N LYS A 14 -3.03 9.77 12.99
CA LYS A 14 -4.45 9.60 12.70
C LYS A 14 -5.01 8.39 13.45
N PHE A 15 -6.27 8.51 13.87
CA PHE A 15 -7.00 7.43 14.52
C PHE A 15 -8.14 6.94 13.62
N TYR A 16 -8.05 5.68 13.21
CA TYR A 16 -9.03 5.02 12.34
C TYR A 16 -9.90 4.01 13.10
N GLY A 17 -10.08 4.21 14.41
CA GLY A 17 -10.76 3.26 15.27
C GLY A 17 -9.84 2.19 15.87
N SER A 18 -10.35 1.46 16.85
CA SER A 18 -9.64 0.42 17.61
C SER A 18 -9.49 -0.91 16.85
N GLY A 19 -10.22 -1.09 15.74
CA GLY A 19 -10.36 -2.38 15.05
C GLY A 19 -9.13 -2.88 14.30
N LEU A 20 -8.18 -1.99 13.98
CA LEU A 20 -6.97 -2.32 13.24
C LEU A 20 -5.78 -1.54 13.81
N SER A 21 -4.83 -2.26 14.37
CA SER A 21 -3.59 -1.70 14.94
C SER A 21 -2.45 -1.61 13.91
N LYS A 22 -2.49 -2.44 12.87
CA LYS A 22 -1.42 -2.52 11.87
C LYS A 22 -1.93 -3.02 10.53
N LEU A 23 -1.48 -2.37 9.46
CA LEU A 23 -1.57 -2.87 8.10
C LEU A 23 -0.16 -3.13 7.55
N VAL A 24 0.07 -4.33 7.03
CA VAL A 24 1.31 -4.72 6.35
C VAL A 24 0.97 -5.05 4.91
N ILE A 25 1.61 -4.32 4.00
CA ILE A 25 1.48 -4.51 2.56
C ILE A 25 2.78 -5.11 2.03
N VAL A 26 2.67 -6.23 1.32
CA VAL A 26 3.81 -6.86 0.63
C VAL A 26 3.59 -6.73 -0.86
N LEU A 27 4.45 -5.96 -1.53
CA LEU A 27 4.43 -5.87 -2.98
C LEU A 27 4.97 -7.17 -3.58
N MET A 28 4.15 -7.87 -4.35
CA MET A 28 4.51 -9.15 -4.95
C MET A 28 4.47 -9.06 -6.46
N CYS A 29 5.64 -9.15 -7.11
CA CYS A 29 5.79 -9.16 -8.56
C CYS A 29 6.44 -10.48 -8.97
N ARG A 30 5.71 -11.33 -9.69
CA ARG A 30 6.16 -12.67 -10.08
C ARG A 30 5.61 -13.04 -11.45
N LEU A 31 6.31 -13.96 -12.12
CA LEU A 31 5.84 -14.56 -13.37
C LEU A 31 4.47 -15.23 -13.16
N PRO A 32 3.49 -14.99 -14.04
CA PRO A 32 2.16 -15.59 -13.93
C PRO A 32 2.18 -17.12 -13.90
N GLU A 33 3.14 -17.76 -14.57
CA GLU A 33 3.25 -19.23 -14.63
C GLU A 33 3.49 -19.89 -13.27
N LEU A 34 3.91 -19.12 -12.25
CA LEU A 34 4.15 -19.65 -10.90
C LEU A 34 2.86 -19.83 -10.07
N ASP A 35 1.69 -19.41 -10.59
CA ASP A 35 0.35 -19.55 -9.97
C ASP A 35 0.29 -19.14 -8.49
N PHE A 36 1.01 -18.06 -8.14
CA PHE A 36 1.02 -17.55 -6.77
C PHE A 36 -0.33 -16.94 -6.41
N LYS A 37 -0.90 -17.40 -5.30
CA LYS A 37 -2.14 -16.86 -4.75
C LYS A 37 -1.85 -15.68 -3.82
N LYS A 38 -2.60 -14.59 -3.99
CA LYS A 38 -2.61 -13.44 -3.07
C LYS A 38 -2.89 -13.94 -1.65
N ARG A 39 -2.02 -13.62 -0.69
CA ARG A 39 -2.25 -13.93 0.72
C ARG A 39 -2.90 -12.73 1.42
N VAL A 40 -3.96 -13.00 2.17
CA VAL A 40 -4.62 -12.02 3.03
C VAL A 40 -4.85 -12.66 4.38
N ARG A 41 -4.26 -12.10 5.43
CA ARG A 41 -4.38 -12.61 6.81
C ARG A 41 -4.75 -11.49 7.76
N PHE A 42 -5.83 -11.69 8.52
CA PHE A 42 -6.20 -10.81 9.63
C PHE A 42 -6.03 -11.55 10.96
N SER A 43 -5.22 -11.00 11.85
CA SER A 43 -5.04 -11.51 13.21
C SER A 43 -6.00 -10.79 14.14
N LYS A 44 -7.09 -11.44 14.56
CA LYS A 44 -8.05 -10.85 15.52
C LYS A 44 -7.44 -10.57 16.89
N LYS A 45 -6.45 -11.38 17.30
CA LYS A 45 -5.77 -11.23 18.60
C LYS A 45 -4.97 -9.92 18.67
N ASN A 46 -4.26 -9.60 17.59
CA ASN A 46 -3.37 -8.44 17.55
C ASN A 46 -3.99 -7.25 16.79
N LEU A 47 -5.11 -7.48 16.11
CA LEU A 47 -5.76 -6.53 15.20
C LEU A 47 -4.86 -6.10 14.04
N GLU A 48 -4.16 -7.07 13.43
CA GLU A 48 -3.19 -6.83 12.36
C GLU A 48 -3.65 -7.45 11.04
N LEU A 49 -3.63 -6.66 9.96
CA LEU A 49 -3.95 -7.08 8.61
C LEU A 49 -2.68 -7.17 7.77
N TYR A 50 -2.45 -8.31 7.15
CA TYR A 50 -1.38 -8.56 6.19
C TYR A 50 -2.01 -8.84 4.84
N SER A 51 -1.59 -8.13 3.80
CA SER A 51 -2.02 -8.38 2.43
C SER A 51 -0.86 -8.31 1.47
N ASP A 52 -0.76 -9.30 0.59
CA ASP A 52 0.01 -9.16 -0.63
C ASP A 52 -0.74 -8.20 -1.58
N VAL A 53 0.01 -7.38 -2.33
CA VAL A 53 -0.47 -6.62 -3.50
C VAL A 53 0.20 -7.22 -4.71
N MET A 54 -0.58 -7.86 -5.57
CA MET A 54 -0.08 -8.59 -6.73
C MET A 54 0.16 -7.60 -7.87
N LEU A 55 1.40 -7.47 -8.32
CA LEU A 55 1.81 -6.59 -9.42
C LEU A 55 2.04 -7.43 -10.67
N SER A 56 1.56 -6.95 -11.82
CA SER A 56 1.83 -7.57 -13.12
C SER A 56 3.32 -7.52 -13.45
N TYR A 57 3.93 -8.68 -13.62
CA TYR A 57 5.33 -8.78 -14.01
C TYR A 57 5.62 -8.08 -15.34
N GLU A 58 4.73 -8.26 -16.32
CA GLU A 58 4.89 -7.67 -17.65
C GLU A 58 4.94 -6.13 -17.58
N VAL A 59 3.97 -5.53 -16.87
CA VAL A 59 3.93 -4.07 -16.65
C VAL A 59 5.19 -3.62 -15.91
N MET A 60 5.57 -4.32 -14.84
CA MET A 60 6.73 -3.94 -14.04
C MET A 60 8.06 -4.04 -14.80
N VAL A 61 8.17 -4.89 -15.83
CA VAL A 61 9.40 -5.00 -16.64
C VAL A 61 9.40 -3.98 -17.79
N GLN A 62 8.27 -3.81 -18.48
CA GLN A 62 8.20 -3.03 -19.71
C GLN A 62 8.02 -1.51 -19.48
N SER A 63 7.46 -1.11 -18.34
CA SER A 63 7.12 0.28 -18.07
C SER A 63 8.31 1.12 -17.60
N SER A 64 8.24 2.43 -17.83
CA SER A 64 9.17 3.40 -17.24
C SER A 64 9.03 3.43 -15.71
N MET A 65 10.01 3.98 -14.98
CA MET A 65 9.90 4.08 -13.52
C MET A 65 8.68 4.89 -13.07
N ARG A 66 8.37 5.98 -13.79
CA ARG A 66 7.18 6.80 -13.54
C ARG A 66 5.90 5.97 -13.66
N ASP A 67 5.77 5.22 -14.74
CA ASP A 67 4.60 4.38 -15.00
C ASP A 67 4.51 3.21 -14.00
N ARG A 68 5.65 2.65 -13.56
CA ARG A 68 5.68 1.63 -12.50
C ARG A 68 5.14 2.17 -11.18
N ILE A 69 5.52 3.39 -10.79
CA ILE A 69 5.04 3.99 -9.53
C ILE A 69 3.56 4.30 -9.60
N LEU A 70 3.08 4.83 -10.72
CA LEU A 70 1.64 5.01 -10.99
C LEU A 70 0.89 3.68 -10.86
N TYR A 71 1.41 2.64 -11.51
CA TYR A 71 0.82 1.30 -11.46
C TYR A 71 0.82 0.70 -10.05
N VAL A 72 1.94 0.79 -9.32
CA VAL A 72 2.02 0.29 -7.94
C VAL A 72 1.03 1.02 -7.04
N ALA A 73 0.95 2.35 -7.12
CA ALA A 73 0.01 3.14 -6.33
C ALA A 73 -1.44 2.74 -6.61
N ASP A 74 -1.80 2.60 -7.89
CA ASP A 74 -3.12 2.14 -8.31
C ASP A 74 -3.44 0.73 -7.78
N GLN A 75 -2.50 -0.21 -7.91
CA GLN A 75 -2.69 -1.58 -7.43
C GLN A 75 -2.79 -1.67 -5.90
N ILE A 76 -2.05 -0.86 -5.16
CA ILE A 76 -2.24 -0.74 -3.70
C ILE A 76 -3.66 -0.27 -3.41
N ASN A 77 -4.07 0.85 -4.02
CA ASN A 77 -5.38 1.44 -3.76
C ASN A 77 -6.52 0.45 -4.05
N ILE A 78 -6.52 -0.20 -5.22
CA ILE A 78 -7.53 -1.18 -5.63
C ILE A 78 -7.55 -2.39 -4.69
N GLN A 79 -6.39 -3.03 -4.50
CA GLN A 79 -6.34 -4.33 -3.84
C GLN A 79 -6.48 -4.24 -2.33
N ILE A 80 -6.07 -3.14 -1.71
CA ILE A 80 -6.26 -2.90 -0.27
C ILE A 80 -7.68 -2.43 0.00
N SER A 81 -8.28 -1.59 -0.85
CA SER A 81 -9.69 -1.23 -0.74
C SER A 81 -10.58 -2.46 -0.75
N ASP A 82 -10.37 -3.37 -1.71
CA ASP A 82 -11.10 -4.63 -1.77
C ASP A 82 -10.95 -5.45 -0.48
N VAL A 83 -9.73 -5.59 0.04
CA VAL A 83 -9.48 -6.35 1.27
C VAL A 83 -10.18 -5.72 2.47
N ILE A 84 -10.06 -4.41 2.67
CA ILE A 84 -10.65 -3.71 3.81
C ILE A 84 -12.18 -3.79 3.76
N ASN A 85 -12.78 -3.55 2.60
CA ASN A 85 -14.22 -3.61 2.41
C ASN A 85 -14.76 -5.03 2.62
N ASN A 86 -14.04 -6.05 2.16
CA ASN A 86 -14.46 -7.45 2.31
C ASN A 86 -14.26 -7.99 3.75
N LYS A 87 -13.24 -7.52 4.48
CA LYS A 87 -12.98 -7.99 5.85
C LYS A 87 -13.97 -7.47 6.87
N LYS A 88 -14.61 -6.32 6.63
CA LYS A 88 -15.58 -5.68 7.55
C LYS A 88 -15.07 -5.66 8.99
N ILE A 89 -13.89 -5.08 9.17
CA ILE A 89 -13.19 -5.05 10.46
C ILE A 89 -14.02 -4.19 11.44
N HIS A 90 -14.44 -4.81 12.55
CA HIS A 90 -15.25 -4.13 13.57
C HIS A 90 -14.45 -3.01 14.23
N GLU A 91 -15.09 -1.86 14.50
CA GLU A 91 -14.47 -0.66 15.08
C GLU A 91 -13.30 -0.09 14.25
N PHE A 92 -13.29 -0.33 12.95
CA PHE A 92 -12.33 0.29 12.04
C PHE A 92 -13.04 1.20 11.03
N GLU A 93 -12.63 2.46 10.99
CA GLU A 93 -13.15 3.51 10.11
C GLU A 93 -12.56 3.39 8.70
N GLY A 94 -12.87 2.27 8.03
CA GLY A 94 -12.27 1.90 6.74
C GLY A 94 -12.48 2.92 5.63
N VAL A 95 -13.62 3.63 5.61
CA VAL A 95 -13.88 4.67 4.60
C VAL A 95 -12.91 5.84 4.74
N ILE A 96 -12.69 6.32 5.97
CA ILE A 96 -11.77 7.43 6.24
C ILE A 96 -10.33 7.00 5.92
N PHE A 97 -9.94 5.80 6.38
CA PHE A 97 -8.62 5.25 6.09
C PHE A 97 -8.35 5.13 4.58
N LEU A 98 -9.31 4.62 3.80
CA LEU A 98 -9.12 4.42 2.36
C LEU A 98 -9.03 5.74 1.59
N ASN A 99 -9.76 6.78 2.01
CA ASN A 99 -9.63 8.12 1.43
C ASN A 99 -8.23 8.68 1.70
N ASP A 100 -7.75 8.58 2.94
CA ASP A 100 -6.41 9.02 3.33
C ASP A 100 -5.32 8.23 2.61
N LEU A 101 -5.49 6.91 2.44
CA LEU A 101 -4.58 6.06 1.68
C LEU A 101 -4.48 6.54 0.24
N LYS A 102 -5.62 6.81 -0.40
CA LYS A 102 -5.64 7.32 -1.77
C LYS A 102 -4.93 8.67 -1.89
N GLU A 103 -5.23 9.61 -1.00
CA GLU A 103 -4.58 10.93 -1.00
C GLU A 103 -3.06 10.81 -0.81
N TRP A 104 -2.62 9.97 0.13
CA TRP A 104 -1.21 9.73 0.39
C TRP A 104 -0.47 9.11 -0.80
N LEU A 105 -1.12 8.17 -1.50
CA LEU A 105 -0.59 7.56 -2.72
C LEU A 105 -0.51 8.57 -3.86
N ASP A 106 -1.58 9.34 -4.10
CA ASP A 106 -1.63 10.35 -5.16
C ASP A 106 -0.54 11.42 -4.93
N LYS A 107 -0.37 11.89 -3.69
CA LYS A 107 0.72 12.81 -3.32
C LYS A 107 2.09 12.19 -3.53
N THR A 108 2.27 10.93 -3.15
CA THR A 108 3.53 10.20 -3.33
C THR A 108 3.93 10.11 -4.81
N VAL A 109 2.97 9.85 -5.68
CA VAL A 109 3.16 9.80 -7.14
C VAL A 109 3.51 11.17 -7.70
N VAL A 110 2.81 12.23 -7.28
CA VAL A 110 3.04 13.60 -7.79
C VAL A 110 4.41 14.13 -7.39
N GLU A 111 4.82 13.88 -6.14
CA GLU A 111 6.12 14.31 -5.61
C GLU A 111 7.28 13.46 -6.11
N TYR A 112 7.02 12.36 -6.84
CA TYR A 112 8.07 11.56 -7.43
C TYR A 112 8.73 12.31 -8.59
N ASP A 113 9.96 12.78 -8.36
CA ASP A 113 10.73 13.62 -9.29
C ASP A 113 11.51 12.83 -10.36
N GLY A 114 11.31 11.51 -10.44
CA GLY A 114 12.01 10.66 -11.41
C GLY A 114 13.43 10.26 -11.00
N HIS A 115 13.92 10.76 -9.86
CA HIS A 115 15.21 10.39 -9.32
C HIS A 115 15.03 9.45 -8.13
N THR A 116 15.78 8.34 -8.13
CA THR A 116 15.93 7.55 -6.91
C THR A 116 16.63 8.44 -5.90
N SER A 117 15.92 8.92 -4.88
CA SER A 117 16.51 9.47 -3.67
C SER A 117 17.31 8.38 -2.97
N GLY A 118 18.50 8.08 -3.49
CA GLY A 118 19.38 7.02 -3.01
C GLY A 118 18.77 5.62 -3.04
N ALA A 119 19.59 4.63 -2.69
CA ALA A 119 19.07 3.32 -2.29
C ALA A 119 18.18 3.51 -1.06
N TRP A 120 17.00 2.88 -1.04
CA TRP A 120 16.21 2.72 0.19
C TRP A 120 17.10 2.09 1.25
N GLN A 121 17.59 2.90 2.21
CA GLN A 121 18.34 2.39 3.34
C GLN A 121 17.32 1.85 4.36
N TYR A 122 17.41 0.55 4.62
CA TYR A 122 16.67 -0.16 5.67
C TYR A 122 17.37 0.01 7.01
#